data_AF-A8RBX6-F1
#
_entry.id   AF-A8RBX6-F1
#
_cell.length_a   1.000
_cell.length_b   1.000
_cell.length_c   1.000
_cell.angle_alpha   90.00
_cell.angle_beta   90.00
_cell.angle_gamma   90.00
#
_symmetry.space_group_name_H-M   'P 1'
#
loop_
_entity.id
_entity.type
_entity.pdbx_description
1 polymer ?
#
loop_
_entity_poly.entity_id
_entity_poly.type
_entity_poly.pdbx_seq_one_letter_code
_entity_poly.pdbx_strand_id
1 'polypeptide(L)'
;MSILKGQLETDKGDVLFPRTSADMVEGINTKQLLLNNDFQVNQRGQNIYDYTNKSGHTVDMWLASILKVSVLSDGWVKVENLHTAGHYFQQKFGFLRKGKYAVALNVRNIKGSVSLHYEQEGGSVIKIGNLKNGRNTFTFTAANMKNIAIYINTGSSVEIEYIDLFEGDAAFHHVKELYDIELLRCQTTLLPICSGENFIPCQKMIGGGLYAYVYAPNMIRNPKLISSNIQVMDNTGKFKNTTIISSMYIGGYVRIEITSSGLSVDPKMNYAVRGINFLTCEPI
;
A
#
# COMPACT_ATOMS: atom_id res chain seq x y z
N MET A 1 0.74 -45.29 17.61
CA MET A 1 1.18 -43.93 17.25
C MET A 1 0.46 -43.58 15.96
N SER A 2 -0.51 -42.67 16.04
CA SER A 2 -1.53 -42.45 15.00
C SER A 2 -1.03 -41.54 13.88
N ILE A 3 -1.42 -41.91 12.66
CA ILE A 3 -1.13 -41.28 11.38
C ILE A 3 -1.91 -39.96 11.27
N LEU A 4 -1.22 -38.85 10.99
CA LEU A 4 -1.83 -37.57 10.62
C LEU A 4 -2.51 -37.71 9.24
N LYS A 5 -3.84 -37.80 9.24
CA LYS A 5 -4.67 -37.40 8.10
C LYS A 5 -5.05 -35.94 8.30
N GLY A 6 -4.38 -35.05 7.57
CA GLY A 6 -4.82 -33.69 7.29
C GLY A 6 -5.06 -33.60 5.79
N GLN A 7 -6.33 -33.61 5.42
CA GLN A 7 -6.87 -33.77 4.08
C GLN A 7 -6.62 -32.47 3.28
N LEU A 8 -5.71 -32.52 2.31
CA LEU A 8 -5.61 -31.51 1.25
C LEU A 8 -6.86 -31.65 0.37
N GLU A 9 -7.83 -30.76 0.56
CA GLU A 9 -8.91 -30.56 -0.40
C GLU A 9 -8.27 -30.03 -1.68
N THR A 10 -8.15 -30.92 -2.67
CA THR A 10 -7.83 -30.56 -4.04
C THR A 10 -9.05 -29.85 -4.62
N ASP A 11 -8.94 -28.53 -4.83
CA ASP A 11 -9.89 -27.80 -5.66
C ASP A 11 -9.98 -28.48 -7.03
N LYS A 12 -11.22 -28.82 -7.41
CA LYS A 12 -11.57 -29.66 -8.56
C LYS A 12 -11.41 -28.94 -9.91
N GLY A 13 -10.23 -28.38 -10.18
CA GLY A 13 -9.89 -27.69 -11.44
C GLY A 13 -8.57 -28.09 -12.11
N ASP A 14 -7.63 -28.69 -11.38
CA ASP A 14 -6.22 -28.78 -11.82
C ASP A 14 -5.82 -30.14 -12.45
N VAL A 15 -6.67 -30.75 -13.28
CA VAL A 15 -6.35 -32.07 -13.87
C VAL A 15 -5.37 -31.98 -15.06
N LEU A 16 -5.03 -30.77 -15.55
CA LEU A 16 -4.24 -30.61 -16.79
C LEU A 16 -2.76 -30.26 -16.62
N PHE A 17 -2.28 -30.02 -15.40
CA PHE A 17 -0.86 -29.72 -15.15
C PHE A 17 -0.39 -30.38 -13.85
N PRO A 18 0.23 -31.57 -13.88
CA PRO A 18 0.81 -32.16 -12.69
C PRO A 18 1.89 -31.22 -12.15
N ARG A 19 1.75 -30.80 -10.87
CA ARG A 19 2.72 -29.96 -10.16
C ARG A 19 4.09 -30.63 -10.23
N THR A 20 5.09 -29.92 -10.74
CA THR A 20 6.46 -30.43 -10.73
C THR A 20 7.05 -30.21 -9.35
N SER A 21 8.03 -31.01 -8.93
CA SER A 21 8.70 -30.86 -7.62
C SER A 21 9.37 -29.49 -7.42
N ALA A 22 9.52 -28.68 -8.47
CA ALA A 22 9.97 -27.29 -8.38
C ALA A 22 8.87 -26.34 -7.86
N ASP A 23 7.60 -26.70 -8.02
CA ASP A 23 6.44 -25.91 -7.57
C ASP A 23 6.12 -26.12 -6.07
N MET A 24 6.79 -27.08 -5.41
CA MET A 24 6.54 -27.47 -4.01
C MET A 24 7.61 -26.96 -3.02
N VAL A 25 8.49 -26.06 -3.45
CA VAL A 25 9.42 -25.41 -2.52
C VAL A 25 8.74 -24.18 -1.93
N GLU A 26 8.18 -24.35 -0.74
CA GLU A 26 7.91 -23.27 0.21
C GLU A 26 9.19 -22.43 0.33
N GLY A 27 9.23 -21.23 -0.26
CA GLY A 27 10.38 -20.33 -0.15
C GLY A 27 11.15 -19.96 -1.43
N ILE A 28 10.68 -20.26 -2.64
CA ILE A 28 11.14 -19.46 -3.80
C ILE A 28 10.38 -18.12 -3.75
N ASN A 29 10.86 -17.23 -2.88
CA ASN A 29 10.42 -15.85 -2.80
C ASN A 29 10.98 -15.10 -4.01
N THR A 30 10.45 -15.37 -5.21
CA THR A 30 10.70 -14.48 -6.34
C THR A 30 10.12 -13.13 -5.96
N LYS A 31 10.93 -12.08 -6.08
CA LYS A 31 10.62 -10.76 -5.54
C LYS A 31 9.41 -10.18 -6.26
N GLN A 32 8.22 -10.44 -5.71
CA GLN A 32 6.99 -9.74 -6.06
C GLN A 32 7.23 -8.25 -5.87
N LEU A 33 6.97 -7.47 -6.92
CA LEU A 33 7.25 -6.05 -6.94
C LEU A 33 6.03 -5.18 -6.63
N LEU A 34 4.82 -5.72 -6.78
CA LEU A 34 3.59 -5.03 -6.42
C LEU A 34 3.24 -5.30 -4.95
N LEU A 35 2.66 -4.30 -4.31
CA LEU A 35 2.06 -4.43 -2.98
C LEU A 35 0.56 -4.68 -3.14
N ASN A 36 -0.03 -5.42 -2.21
CA ASN A 36 -1.46 -5.73 -2.17
C ASN A 36 -1.96 -6.23 -3.54
N ASN A 37 -1.17 -7.12 -4.13
CA ASN A 37 -1.34 -7.65 -5.48
C ASN A 37 -2.61 -8.50 -5.64
N ASP A 38 -3.18 -9.00 -4.54
CA ASP A 38 -4.44 -9.75 -4.45
C ASP A 38 -5.56 -8.97 -3.73
N PHE A 39 -5.34 -7.67 -3.49
CA PHE A 39 -6.33 -6.75 -2.91
C PHE A 39 -6.85 -7.12 -1.50
N GLN A 40 -6.15 -7.99 -0.77
CA GLN A 40 -6.56 -8.43 0.56
C GLN A 40 -6.55 -7.30 1.61
N VAL A 41 -5.72 -6.28 1.42
CA VAL A 41 -5.64 -5.11 2.31
C VAL A 41 -6.58 -4.02 1.79
N ASN A 42 -7.59 -3.72 2.60
CA ASN A 42 -8.55 -2.64 2.38
C ASN A 42 -8.82 -1.89 3.70
N GLN A 43 -7.85 -1.11 4.14
CA GLN A 43 -7.92 -0.33 5.38
C GLN A 43 -9.00 0.75 5.34
N ARG A 44 -9.49 1.14 4.15
CA ARG A 44 -10.64 2.06 4.04
C ARG A 44 -11.97 1.36 4.32
N GLY A 45 -12.03 0.03 4.22
CA GLY A 45 -13.22 -0.78 4.47
C GLY A 45 -14.40 -0.47 3.55
N GLN A 46 -14.16 0.20 2.42
CA GLN A 46 -15.22 0.53 1.47
C GLN A 46 -15.39 -0.62 0.48
N ASN A 47 -16.65 -0.97 0.21
CA ASN A 47 -16.99 -1.94 -0.83
C ASN A 47 -17.07 -1.28 -2.22
N ILE A 48 -17.21 0.04 -2.28
CA ILE A 48 -17.31 0.81 -3.53
C ILE A 48 -16.48 2.09 -3.41
N TYR A 49 -15.58 2.27 -4.37
CA TYR A 49 -14.83 3.49 -4.64
C TYR A 49 -15.36 4.11 -5.93
N ASP A 50 -16.23 5.10 -5.80
CA ASP A 50 -16.78 5.82 -6.95
C ASP A 50 -15.93 7.05 -7.26
N TYR A 51 -15.07 6.91 -8.26
CA TYR A 51 -14.26 7.99 -8.78
C TYR A 51 -14.65 8.36 -10.21
N THR A 52 -15.89 8.15 -10.63
CA THR A 52 -16.35 8.42 -12.01
C THR A 52 -16.17 9.87 -12.51
N ASN A 53 -15.79 10.81 -11.64
CA ASN A 53 -15.52 12.22 -11.97
C ASN A 53 -14.15 12.74 -11.49
N LYS A 54 -13.29 11.89 -10.91
CA LYS A 54 -11.96 12.30 -10.38
C LYS A 54 -10.99 11.12 -10.34
N SER A 55 -9.74 11.35 -9.94
CA SER A 55 -8.82 10.25 -9.61
C SER A 55 -8.76 10.05 -8.10
N GLY A 56 -8.46 8.83 -7.64
CA GLY A 56 -8.37 8.54 -6.22
C GLY A 56 -7.78 7.16 -5.91
N HIS A 57 -7.41 6.97 -4.64
CA HIS A 57 -6.92 5.71 -4.09
C HIS A 57 -8.08 4.78 -3.72
N THR A 58 -7.94 3.50 -3.99
CA THR A 58 -8.98 2.48 -3.81
C THR A 58 -8.62 1.51 -2.69
N VAL A 59 -8.65 0.20 -2.93
CA VAL A 59 -7.94 -0.80 -2.12
C VAL A 59 -6.47 -0.40 -2.03
N ASP A 60 -5.84 -0.61 -0.87
CA ASP A 60 -4.56 0.01 -0.51
C ASP A 60 -3.50 -0.17 -1.61
N MET A 61 -2.72 0.88 -1.88
CA MET A 61 -1.70 0.98 -2.94
C MET A 61 -2.23 1.11 -4.39
N TRP A 62 -3.51 0.90 -4.64
CA TRP A 62 -4.08 0.98 -5.99
C TRP A 62 -4.83 2.29 -6.25
N LEU A 63 -4.53 2.93 -7.37
CA LEU A 63 -5.18 4.15 -7.84
C LEU A 63 -6.11 3.87 -9.01
N ALA A 64 -7.26 4.53 -8.99
CA ALA A 64 -8.20 4.62 -10.10
C ALA A 64 -8.21 6.04 -10.67
N SER A 65 -8.06 6.16 -11.98
CA SER A 65 -8.26 7.44 -12.69
C SER A 65 -9.64 7.45 -13.31
N ILE A 66 -10.62 8.19 -12.80
CA ILE A 66 -11.95 8.31 -13.42
C ILE A 66 -12.61 6.93 -13.68
N LEU A 67 -12.63 6.07 -12.66
CA LEU A 67 -13.18 4.72 -12.71
C LEU A 67 -14.05 4.46 -11.47
N LYS A 68 -14.93 3.46 -11.56
CA LYS A 68 -15.59 2.88 -10.40
C LYS A 68 -14.91 1.57 -10.05
N VAL A 69 -14.57 1.38 -8.78
CA VAL A 69 -13.95 0.14 -8.27
C VAL A 69 -14.82 -0.44 -7.16
N SER A 70 -15.17 -1.72 -7.26
CA SER A 70 -15.99 -2.42 -6.27
C SER A 70 -15.26 -3.65 -5.75
N VAL A 71 -15.24 -3.84 -4.43
CA VAL A 71 -14.72 -5.06 -3.78
C VAL A 71 -15.88 -6.06 -3.69
N LEU A 72 -15.69 -7.23 -4.29
CA LEU A 72 -16.69 -8.29 -4.37
C LEU A 72 -16.63 -9.18 -3.12
N SER A 73 -17.69 -9.97 -2.90
CA SER A 73 -17.81 -10.82 -1.70
C SER A 73 -16.77 -11.94 -1.61
N ASP A 74 -16.17 -12.32 -2.74
CA ASP A 74 -15.10 -13.31 -2.84
C ASP A 74 -13.69 -12.68 -2.82
N GLY A 75 -13.59 -11.38 -2.53
CA GLY A 75 -12.32 -10.66 -2.47
C GLY A 75 -11.80 -10.15 -3.81
N TRP A 76 -12.44 -10.48 -4.93
CA TRP A 76 -12.08 -9.96 -6.24
C TRP A 76 -12.41 -8.47 -6.34
N VAL A 77 -11.68 -7.75 -7.19
CA VAL A 77 -11.92 -6.32 -7.45
C VAL A 77 -12.53 -6.14 -8.84
N LYS A 78 -13.73 -5.57 -8.90
CA LYS A 78 -14.37 -5.15 -10.14
C LYS A 78 -13.97 -3.72 -10.47
N VAL A 79 -13.43 -3.49 -11.66
CA VAL A 79 -13.09 -2.17 -12.18
C VAL A 79 -13.98 -1.87 -13.39
N GLU A 80 -14.66 -0.74 -13.37
CA GLU A 80 -15.63 -0.34 -14.39
C GLU A 80 -15.32 1.07 -14.91
N ASN A 81 -15.31 1.22 -16.23
CA ASN A 81 -15.21 2.51 -16.87
C ASN A 81 -16.57 2.95 -17.42
N LEU A 82 -17.19 3.88 -16.71
CA LEU A 82 -18.47 4.51 -17.08
C LEU A 82 -18.26 5.85 -17.82
N HIS A 83 -17.01 6.24 -18.04
CA HIS A 83 -16.63 7.48 -18.70
C HIS A 83 -16.50 7.27 -20.23
N THR A 84 -16.49 8.36 -20.99
CA THR A 84 -16.45 8.33 -22.46
C THR A 84 -15.05 8.08 -23.03
N ALA A 85 -14.01 8.26 -22.21
CA ALA A 85 -12.62 7.98 -22.55
C ALA A 85 -12.10 6.75 -21.79
N GLY A 86 -11.02 6.13 -22.27
CA GLY A 86 -10.37 5.04 -21.56
C GLY A 86 -9.51 5.53 -20.40
N HIS A 87 -9.43 4.73 -19.35
CA HIS A 87 -8.79 5.11 -18.09
C HIS A 87 -8.04 3.96 -17.42
N TYR A 88 -7.26 4.26 -16.38
CA TYR A 88 -6.31 3.33 -15.78
C TYR A 88 -6.61 3.02 -14.31
N PHE A 89 -6.55 1.73 -13.98
CA PHE A 89 -6.41 1.21 -12.63
C PHE A 89 -4.96 0.76 -12.44
N GLN A 90 -4.23 1.32 -11.48
CA GLN A 90 -2.77 1.27 -11.49
C GLN A 90 -2.13 1.24 -10.10
N GLN A 91 -0.91 0.74 -10.04
CA GLN A 91 0.00 0.92 -8.92
C GLN A 91 1.26 1.64 -9.41
N LYS A 92 1.59 2.76 -8.74
CA LYS A 92 2.78 3.56 -9.04
C LYS A 92 3.97 3.10 -8.20
N PHE A 93 5.17 3.18 -8.77
CA PHE A 93 6.41 2.90 -8.06
C PHE A 93 6.99 4.20 -7.50
N GLY A 94 7.65 4.12 -6.34
CA GLY A 94 8.38 5.24 -5.74
C GLY A 94 9.68 5.60 -6.48
N PHE A 95 10.11 4.77 -7.42
CA PHE A 95 11.31 4.97 -8.25
C PHE A 95 11.13 4.30 -9.61
N LEU A 96 11.89 4.76 -10.61
CA LEU A 96 11.87 4.21 -11.95
C LEU A 96 12.46 2.80 -11.98
N ARG A 97 11.76 1.89 -12.64
CA ARG A 97 12.17 0.49 -12.79
C ARG A 97 12.69 0.23 -14.20
N LYS A 98 13.88 -0.37 -14.30
CA LYS A 98 14.54 -0.72 -15.56
C LYS A 98 14.89 -2.21 -15.56
N GLY A 99 14.61 -2.87 -16.68
CA GLY A 99 14.98 -4.27 -16.87
C GLY A 99 13.90 -5.05 -17.61
N LYS A 100 14.05 -6.36 -17.58
CA LYS A 100 13.03 -7.30 -18.05
C LYS A 100 12.08 -7.63 -16.90
N TYR A 101 10.80 -7.77 -17.23
CA TYR A 101 9.75 -8.06 -16.29
C TYR A 101 8.78 -9.09 -16.86
N ALA A 102 8.18 -9.85 -15.95
CA ALA A 102 7.09 -10.76 -16.25
C ALA A 102 5.89 -10.44 -15.36
N VAL A 103 4.68 -10.49 -15.93
CA VAL A 103 3.43 -10.29 -15.21
C VAL A 103 2.58 -11.55 -15.30
N ALA A 104 2.04 -11.98 -14.17
CA ALA A 104 0.94 -12.94 -14.11
C ALA A 104 -0.29 -12.23 -13.54
N LEU A 105 -1.45 -12.37 -14.18
CA LEU A 105 -2.68 -11.78 -13.67
C LEU A 105 -3.88 -12.67 -13.99
N ASN A 106 -4.80 -12.82 -13.06
CA ASN A 106 -6.03 -13.59 -13.27
C ASN A 106 -7.25 -12.68 -13.23
N VAL A 107 -8.09 -12.80 -14.25
CA VAL A 107 -9.27 -11.94 -14.42
C VAL A 107 -10.47 -12.75 -14.92
N ARG A 108 -11.66 -12.22 -14.68
CA ARG A 108 -12.92 -12.78 -15.19
C ARG A 108 -13.89 -11.68 -15.55
N ASN A 109 -15.03 -12.07 -16.12
CA ASN A 109 -16.14 -11.18 -16.45
C ASN A 109 -15.71 -9.91 -17.22
N ILE A 110 -14.75 -10.04 -18.14
CA ILE A 110 -14.36 -8.93 -19.01
C ILE A 110 -15.53 -8.55 -19.90
N LYS A 111 -15.93 -7.27 -19.83
CA LYS A 111 -16.85 -6.63 -20.77
C LYS A 111 -16.06 -5.63 -21.60
N GLY A 112 -16.20 -5.67 -22.92
CA GLY A 112 -15.51 -4.74 -23.81
C GLY A 112 -14.01 -5.04 -23.92
N SER A 113 -13.17 -4.00 -23.93
CA SER A 113 -11.73 -4.12 -24.18
C SER A 113 -10.92 -3.65 -22.98
N VAL A 114 -10.06 -4.53 -22.49
CA VAL A 114 -9.17 -4.30 -21.35
C VAL A 114 -7.76 -4.77 -21.70
N SER A 115 -6.75 -4.01 -21.28
CA SER A 115 -5.35 -4.32 -21.61
C SER A 115 -4.40 -3.93 -20.48
N LEU A 116 -3.25 -4.61 -20.41
CA LEU A 116 -2.15 -4.29 -19.51
C LEU A 116 -1.21 -3.27 -20.16
N HIS A 117 -0.79 -2.28 -19.38
CA HIS A 117 0.06 -1.16 -19.78
C HIS A 117 1.08 -0.82 -18.69
N TYR A 118 2.08 -0.05 -19.08
CA TYR A 118 2.91 0.72 -18.15
C TYR A 118 3.24 2.11 -18.72
N GLU A 119 3.46 3.08 -17.85
CA GLU A 119 3.94 4.42 -18.17
C GLU A 119 5.47 4.48 -18.04
N GLN A 120 6.11 5.13 -19.00
CA GLN A 120 7.53 5.47 -18.97
C GLN A 120 7.76 6.89 -18.43
N GLU A 121 8.98 7.15 -17.98
CA GLU A 121 9.44 8.53 -17.79
C GLU A 121 9.28 9.34 -19.09
N GLY A 122 8.83 10.60 -18.95
CA GLY A 122 8.35 11.42 -20.08
C GLY A 122 6.86 11.27 -20.41
N GLY A 123 6.16 10.28 -19.82
CA GLY A 123 4.69 10.16 -19.90
C GLY A 123 4.17 9.28 -21.04
N SER A 124 5.06 8.61 -21.79
CA SER A 124 4.66 7.64 -22.81
C SER A 124 4.02 6.41 -22.16
N VAL A 125 2.83 6.02 -22.63
CA VAL A 125 2.14 4.81 -22.17
C VAL A 125 2.37 3.69 -23.17
N ILE A 126 2.90 2.56 -22.69
CA ILE A 126 3.21 1.38 -23.50
C ILE A 126 2.21 0.28 -23.18
N LYS A 127 1.50 -0.17 -24.22
CA LYS A 127 0.63 -1.34 -24.15
C LYS A 127 1.47 -2.61 -24.15
N ILE A 128 1.26 -3.47 -23.15
CA ILE A 128 1.90 -4.78 -23.05
C ILE A 128 1.07 -5.85 -23.77
N GLY A 129 -0.26 -5.87 -23.54
CA GLY A 129 -1.12 -6.87 -24.16
C GLY A 129 -2.60 -6.73 -23.79
N ASN A 130 -3.48 -7.37 -24.57
CA ASN A 130 -4.91 -7.45 -24.26
C ASN A 130 -5.16 -8.55 -23.22
N LEU A 131 -6.12 -8.32 -22.32
CA LEU A 131 -6.52 -9.32 -21.34
C LEU A 131 -7.60 -10.25 -21.91
N LYS A 132 -7.60 -11.50 -21.44
CA LYS A 132 -8.67 -12.50 -21.63
C LYS A 132 -9.10 -13.05 -20.27
N ASN A 133 -10.31 -13.62 -20.20
CA ASN A 133 -10.76 -14.33 -19.01
C ASN A 133 -9.80 -15.49 -18.67
N GLY A 134 -9.59 -15.73 -17.38
CA GLY A 134 -8.59 -16.65 -16.84
C GLY A 134 -7.22 -16.01 -16.67
N ARG A 135 -6.19 -16.86 -16.53
CA ARG A 135 -4.81 -16.43 -16.30
C ARG A 135 -4.21 -15.84 -17.58
N ASN A 136 -3.58 -14.67 -17.43
CA ASN A 136 -2.80 -14.00 -18.47
C ASN A 136 -1.34 -13.91 -17.99
N THR A 137 -0.41 -14.07 -18.94
CA THR A 137 1.02 -13.97 -18.71
C THR A 137 1.64 -13.09 -19.78
N PHE A 138 2.46 -12.13 -19.37
CA PHE A 138 3.18 -11.23 -20.28
C PHE A 138 4.63 -11.11 -19.86
N THR A 139 5.52 -10.92 -20.84
CA THR A 139 6.91 -10.52 -20.61
C THR A 139 7.22 -9.27 -21.42
N PHE A 140 7.99 -8.35 -20.85
CA PHE A 140 8.36 -7.12 -21.51
C PHE A 140 9.68 -6.56 -20.96
N THR A 141 10.34 -5.70 -21.72
CA THR A 141 11.50 -4.93 -21.26
C THR A 141 11.08 -3.47 -21.11
N ALA A 142 11.38 -2.89 -19.95
CA ALA A 142 11.14 -1.49 -19.68
C ALA A 142 12.45 -0.75 -19.42
N ALA A 143 12.59 0.44 -20.00
CA ALA A 143 13.75 1.30 -19.80
C ALA A 143 13.65 2.11 -18.50
N ASN A 144 12.45 2.55 -18.15
CA ASN A 144 12.17 3.56 -17.12
C ASN A 144 10.68 3.52 -16.72
N MET A 145 10.19 2.34 -16.31
CA MET A 145 8.81 2.11 -15.92
C MET A 145 8.46 2.81 -14.60
N LYS A 146 7.36 3.56 -14.59
CA LYS A 146 6.82 4.29 -13.44
C LYS A 146 5.69 3.58 -12.70
N ASN A 147 4.93 2.74 -13.40
CA ASN A 147 3.77 2.06 -12.85
C ASN A 147 3.52 0.74 -13.58
N ILE A 148 2.57 -0.03 -13.07
CA ILE A 148 1.82 -1.01 -13.85
C ILE A 148 0.35 -0.62 -13.82
N ALA A 149 -0.32 -0.73 -14.96
CA ALA A 149 -1.69 -0.27 -15.11
C ALA A 149 -2.55 -1.22 -15.96
N ILE A 150 -3.78 -1.41 -15.54
CA ILE A 150 -4.85 -1.99 -16.35
C ILE A 150 -5.61 -0.84 -17.00
N TYR A 151 -5.54 -0.76 -18.32
CA TYR A 151 -6.33 0.16 -19.13
C TYR A 151 -7.71 -0.42 -19.40
N ILE A 152 -8.74 0.28 -18.96
CA ILE A 152 -10.14 -0.04 -19.17
C ILE A 152 -10.70 0.90 -20.22
N ASN A 153 -11.05 0.39 -21.40
CA ASN A 153 -11.61 1.21 -22.46
C ASN A 153 -13.02 1.74 -22.08
N THR A 154 -13.52 2.74 -22.80
CA THR A 154 -14.87 3.29 -22.59
C THR A 154 -15.93 2.18 -22.58
N GLY A 155 -16.85 2.24 -21.60
CA GLY A 155 -17.92 1.27 -21.40
C GLY A 155 -17.49 -0.16 -21.03
N SER A 156 -16.19 -0.38 -20.75
CA SER A 156 -15.61 -1.69 -20.44
C SER A 156 -15.50 -1.94 -18.94
N SER A 157 -15.36 -3.21 -18.55
CA SER A 157 -15.13 -3.61 -17.16
C SER A 157 -14.34 -4.92 -17.07
N VAL A 158 -13.76 -5.17 -15.91
CA VAL A 158 -13.06 -6.42 -15.58
C VAL A 158 -13.18 -6.72 -14.09
N GLU A 159 -13.21 -8.00 -13.73
CA GLU A 159 -13.00 -8.46 -12.36
C GLU A 159 -11.61 -9.08 -12.25
N ILE A 160 -10.86 -8.68 -11.22
CA ILE A 160 -9.44 -8.99 -11.06
C ILE A 160 -9.27 -9.73 -9.74
N GLU A 161 -8.62 -10.88 -9.77
CA GLU A 161 -8.24 -11.63 -8.57
C GLU A 161 -6.89 -11.17 -8.05
N TYR A 162 -5.88 -11.15 -8.93
CA TYR A 162 -4.54 -10.69 -8.62
C TYR A 162 -3.81 -10.14 -9.83
N ILE A 163 -2.78 -9.33 -9.58
CA ILE A 163 -1.80 -8.86 -10.56
C ILE A 163 -0.41 -8.97 -9.93
N ASP A 164 0.41 -9.87 -10.44
CA ASP A 164 1.78 -10.09 -9.98
C ASP A 164 2.80 -9.52 -10.95
N LEU A 165 3.89 -8.94 -10.44
CA LEU A 165 5.00 -8.43 -11.22
C LEU A 165 6.33 -8.99 -10.69
N PHE A 166 7.07 -9.63 -11.57
CA PHE A 166 8.36 -10.25 -11.28
C PHE A 166 9.48 -9.64 -12.12
N GLU A 167 10.71 -9.61 -11.59
CA GLU A 167 11.91 -9.33 -12.36
C GLU A 167 12.28 -10.54 -13.23
N GLY A 168 12.70 -10.29 -14.47
CA GLY A 168 13.14 -11.32 -15.42
C GLY A 168 12.06 -11.76 -16.41
N ASP A 169 12.25 -12.97 -16.94
CA ASP A 169 11.50 -13.50 -18.09
C ASP A 169 10.43 -14.55 -17.70
N ALA A 170 10.27 -14.84 -16.40
CA ALA A 170 9.39 -15.89 -15.90
C ALA A 170 8.27 -15.31 -15.03
N ALA A 171 7.03 -15.68 -15.35
CA ALA A 171 5.88 -15.38 -14.51
C ALA A 171 5.55 -16.60 -13.64
N PHE A 172 5.49 -16.40 -12.33
CA PHE A 172 5.25 -17.46 -11.37
C PHE A 172 3.75 -17.61 -11.07
N HIS A 173 3.40 -18.68 -10.36
CA HIS A 173 2.07 -18.81 -9.79
C HIS A 173 1.88 -17.76 -8.69
N HIS A 174 0.65 -17.26 -8.58
CA HIS A 174 0.31 -16.36 -7.49
C HIS A 174 0.45 -17.07 -6.15
N VAL A 175 1.18 -16.43 -5.24
CA VAL A 175 1.33 -16.86 -3.85
C VAL A 175 0.80 -15.72 -3.00
N LYS A 176 -0.30 -16.01 -2.30
CA LYS A 176 -0.90 -15.07 -1.37
C LYS A 176 0.03 -14.84 -0.19
N GLU A 177 0.44 -13.59 0.03
CA GLU A 177 1.20 -13.21 1.23
C GLU A 177 0.28 -13.24 2.46
N LEU A 178 0.86 -13.51 3.64
CA LEU A 178 0.14 -13.40 4.90
C LEU A 178 -0.35 -11.96 5.10
N TYR A 179 -1.61 -11.82 5.49
CA TYR A 179 -2.28 -10.52 5.62
C TYR A 179 -1.52 -9.53 6.51
N ASP A 180 -0.93 -9.99 7.61
CA ASP A 180 -0.19 -9.16 8.55
C ASP A 180 1.12 -8.60 7.94
N ILE A 181 1.82 -9.40 7.12
CA ILE A 181 3.01 -8.96 6.39
C ILE A 181 2.63 -7.96 5.30
N GLU A 182 1.59 -8.25 4.51
CA GLU A 182 1.12 -7.38 3.43
C GLU A 182 0.59 -6.06 4.00
N LEU A 183 -0.20 -6.13 5.09
CA LEU A 183 -0.63 -4.96 5.85
C LEU A 183 0.56 -4.17 6.36
N LEU A 184 1.58 -4.83 6.92
CA LEU A 184 2.79 -4.16 7.37
C LEU A 184 3.53 -3.49 6.21
N ARG A 185 3.53 -4.01 4.98
CA ARG A 185 4.15 -3.36 3.80
C ARG A 185 3.35 -2.18 3.27
N CYS A 186 2.04 -2.36 3.10
CA CYS A 186 1.11 -1.30 2.76
C CYS A 186 1.19 -0.16 3.79
N GLN A 187 1.30 -0.56 5.06
CA GLN A 187 1.63 0.35 6.12
C GLN A 187 3.01 0.93 5.88
N THR A 188 4.14 0.21 5.95
CA THR A 188 5.58 0.65 5.99
C THR A 188 6.09 1.44 4.80
N THR A 189 5.24 1.67 3.80
CA THR A 189 5.24 2.97 3.11
C THR A 189 4.99 4.16 4.09
N LEU A 190 4.79 3.86 5.39
CA LEU A 190 4.80 4.67 6.61
C LEU A 190 6.12 5.39 6.56
N LEU A 191 6.06 6.69 6.34
CA LEU A 191 7.27 7.48 6.44
C LEU A 191 7.78 7.38 7.88
N PRO A 192 9.01 6.87 8.11
CA PRO A 192 9.66 7.08 9.37
C PRO A 192 9.92 8.57 9.47
N ILE A 193 9.12 9.26 10.28
CA ILE A 193 9.31 10.71 10.43
C ILE A 193 10.51 10.99 11.32
N CYS A 194 10.77 10.10 12.28
CA CYS A 194 11.95 10.14 13.13
C CYS A 194 12.35 8.70 13.49
N SER A 195 13.31 8.12 12.75
CA SER A 195 14.07 6.96 13.21
C SER A 195 15.43 7.43 13.70
N GLY A 196 15.77 7.12 14.96
CA GLY A 196 16.99 7.61 15.62
C GLY A 196 16.71 8.79 16.56
N GLU A 197 17.70 9.16 17.37
CA GLU A 197 17.68 10.19 18.42
C GLU A 197 17.46 11.63 17.90
N ASN A 198 16.59 11.81 16.91
CA ASN A 198 16.33 13.10 16.29
C ASN A 198 15.33 13.90 17.12
N PHE A 199 15.72 15.15 17.36
CA PHE A 199 15.04 16.10 18.22
C PHE A 199 13.83 16.71 17.51
N ILE A 200 12.66 16.60 18.12
CA ILE A 200 11.47 17.37 17.74
C ILE A 200 11.48 18.66 18.58
N PRO A 201 11.52 19.86 17.97
CA PRO A 201 11.36 21.08 18.73
C PRO A 201 9.92 21.19 19.26
N CYS A 202 9.73 21.14 20.58
CA CYS A 202 8.44 21.51 21.19
C CYS A 202 8.25 23.02 21.10
N GLN A 203 7.04 23.45 20.74
CA GLN A 203 6.63 24.84 20.93
C GLN A 203 5.33 24.93 21.72
N LYS A 204 5.47 25.64 22.85
CA LYS A 204 4.48 26.34 23.68
C LYS A 204 3.49 25.47 24.47
N MET A 205 3.53 25.66 25.80
CA MET A 205 2.43 25.32 26.70
C MET A 205 1.21 26.18 26.34
N ILE A 206 0.12 25.56 25.89
CA ILE A 206 -1.17 26.23 25.64
C ILE A 206 -2.19 25.58 26.58
N GLY A 207 -2.81 26.35 27.47
CA GLY A 207 -3.84 25.83 28.38
C GLY A 207 -3.36 24.75 29.37
N GLY A 208 -2.05 24.61 29.61
CA GLY A 208 -1.47 23.62 30.54
C GLY A 208 -0.96 22.32 29.91
N GLY A 209 -1.13 22.13 28.60
CA GLY A 209 -0.62 20.96 27.86
C GLY A 209 0.73 21.19 27.20
N LEU A 210 1.62 20.18 27.20
CA LEU A 210 2.89 20.20 26.48
C LEU A 210 2.70 19.62 25.08
N TYR A 211 3.04 20.39 24.04
CA TYR A 211 2.83 19.98 22.64
C TYR A 211 4.14 19.84 21.87
N ALA A 212 4.23 18.80 21.04
CA ALA A 212 5.29 18.65 20.04
C ALA A 212 4.70 18.54 18.64
N TYR A 213 5.48 18.90 17.62
CA TYR A 213 5.05 18.90 16.22
C TYR A 213 5.96 18.00 15.41
N VAL A 214 5.41 16.86 14.99
CA VAL A 214 6.09 15.86 14.19
C VAL A 214 5.82 16.19 12.72
N TYR A 215 6.85 16.48 11.93
CA TYR A 215 6.67 16.81 10.51
C TYR A 215 6.02 15.65 9.78
N ALA A 216 4.85 15.87 9.20
CA ALA A 216 4.15 14.85 8.46
C ALA A 216 3.97 15.36 7.03
N PRO A 217 4.34 14.60 5.99
CA PRO A 217 3.92 15.01 4.65
C PRO A 217 2.39 15.09 4.61
N ASN A 218 1.86 15.79 3.61
CA ASN A 218 0.43 15.87 3.49
C ASN A 218 -0.14 14.46 3.30
N MET A 219 -1.18 14.09 4.05
CA MET A 219 -1.76 12.76 4.08
C MET A 219 -3.20 12.77 3.57
N ILE A 220 -3.60 11.72 2.85
CA ILE A 220 -4.93 11.60 2.24
C ILE A 220 -6.06 11.53 3.30
N ARG A 221 -5.74 10.97 4.47
CA ARG A 221 -6.61 10.91 5.66
C ARG A 221 -5.83 11.39 6.87
N ASN A 222 -6.53 11.72 7.94
CA ASN A 222 -5.89 11.95 9.23
C ASN A 222 -5.11 10.70 9.65
N PRO A 223 -3.77 10.71 9.63
CA PRO A 223 -2.94 9.58 10.04
C PRO A 223 -3.16 9.25 11.51
N LYS A 224 -3.16 7.96 11.84
CA LYS A 224 -2.96 7.52 13.22
C LYS A 224 -1.46 7.52 13.50
N LEU A 225 -1.06 8.20 14.57
CA LEU A 225 0.32 8.16 15.05
C LEU A 225 0.52 6.91 15.92
N ILE A 226 1.57 6.15 15.62
CA ILE A 226 2.10 5.11 16.49
C ILE A 226 3.44 5.60 17.01
N SER A 227 3.55 5.70 18.33
CA SER A 227 4.77 6.18 18.99
C SER A 227 5.25 5.21 20.05
N SER A 228 6.57 5.10 20.20
CA SER A 228 7.20 4.38 21.31
C SER A 228 8.40 5.14 21.87
N ASN A 229 8.71 4.91 23.15
CA ASN A 229 9.85 5.49 23.86
C ASN A 229 9.89 7.03 23.81
N ILE A 230 8.74 7.70 23.96
CA ILE A 230 8.71 9.17 23.99
C ILE A 230 9.37 9.67 25.27
N GLN A 231 10.31 10.60 25.11
CA GLN A 231 11.04 11.25 26.19
C GLN A 231 11.07 12.77 26.00
N VAL A 232 10.92 13.51 27.09
CA VAL A 232 11.09 14.98 27.14
C VAL A 232 12.32 15.31 27.96
N MET A 233 13.15 16.23 27.47
CA MET A 233 14.21 16.83 28.27
C MET A 233 13.59 17.87 29.20
N ASP A 234 13.76 17.72 30.51
CA ASP A 234 13.26 18.68 31.51
C ASP A 234 14.22 19.85 31.74
N ASN A 235 13.87 20.78 32.64
CA ASN A 235 14.71 21.92 33.05
C ASN A 235 16.08 21.53 33.64
N THR A 236 16.28 20.27 34.01
CA THR A 236 17.55 19.76 34.52
C THR A 236 18.47 19.23 33.41
N GLY A 237 18.00 19.28 32.16
CA GLY A 237 18.71 18.74 31.00
C GLY A 237 18.62 17.21 30.88
N LYS A 238 17.77 16.55 31.67
CA LYS A 238 17.61 15.09 31.66
C LYS A 238 16.38 14.67 30.89
N PHE A 239 16.53 13.65 30.05
CA PHE A 239 15.40 13.01 29.40
C PHE A 239 14.60 12.16 30.39
N LYS A 240 13.28 12.33 30.36
CA LYS A 240 12.31 11.60 31.17
C LYS A 240 11.27 10.96 30.27
N ASN A 241 10.95 9.70 30.54
CA ASN A 241 9.88 9.00 29.84
C ASN A 241 8.54 9.71 30.08
N THR A 242 7.72 9.71 29.04
CA THR A 242 6.40 10.33 29.07
C THR A 242 5.45 9.53 28.17
N THR A 243 4.17 9.91 28.19
CA THR A 243 3.12 9.32 27.38
C THR A 243 2.43 10.38 26.52
N ILE A 244 1.92 9.95 25.37
CA ILE A 244 1.08 10.77 24.50
C ILE A 244 -0.34 10.72 25.06
N ILE A 245 -0.91 11.90 25.33
CA ILE A 245 -2.30 12.07 25.76
C ILE A 245 -3.21 12.04 24.53
N SER A 246 -2.84 12.81 23.51
CA SER A 246 -3.62 12.95 22.29
C SER A 246 -2.71 13.25 21.10
N SER A 247 -3.20 12.98 19.89
CA SER A 247 -2.54 13.40 18.65
C SER A 247 -3.57 13.92 17.67
N MET A 248 -3.16 14.91 16.88
CA MET A 248 -4.00 15.54 15.88
C MET A 248 -3.17 15.88 14.66
N TYR A 249 -3.62 15.43 13.49
CA TYR A 249 -3.05 15.85 12.23
C TYR A 249 -3.62 17.20 11.81
N ILE A 250 -2.75 18.12 11.40
CA ILE A 250 -3.09 19.51 11.10
C ILE A 250 -2.61 19.97 9.72
N GLY A 251 -2.25 19.02 8.84
CA GLY A 251 -1.69 19.34 7.51
C GLY A 251 -0.21 19.71 7.62
N GLY A 252 0.68 18.95 6.98
CA GLY A 252 2.13 19.15 7.10
C GLY A 252 2.75 18.74 8.44
N TYR A 253 1.93 18.50 9.48
CA TYR A 253 2.38 18.10 10.82
C TYR A 253 1.34 17.24 11.54
N VAL A 254 1.83 16.40 12.45
CA VAL A 254 1.04 15.84 13.55
C VAL A 254 1.43 16.55 14.84
N ARG A 255 0.47 17.26 15.45
CA ARG A 255 0.61 17.80 16.79
C ARG A 255 0.35 16.69 17.79
N ILE A 256 1.30 16.43 18.68
CA ILE A 256 1.16 15.51 19.80
C ILE A 256 1.07 16.27 21.10
N GLU A 257 0.13 15.87 21.94
CA GLU A 257 0.02 16.32 23.32
C GLU A 257 0.64 15.29 24.24
N ILE A 258 1.52 15.74 25.12
CA ILE A 258 2.36 14.91 25.97
C ILE A 258 2.05 15.24 27.42
N THR A 259 2.06 14.22 28.29
CA THR A 259 1.90 14.47 29.72
C THR A 259 3.10 15.22 30.32
N SER A 260 2.78 16.28 31.08
CA SER A 260 3.74 17.04 31.88
C SER A 260 3.83 16.54 33.33
N SER A 261 3.03 15.54 33.70
CA SER A 261 3.01 15.00 35.06
C SER A 261 4.38 14.43 35.44
N GLY A 262 4.97 14.93 36.52
CA GLY A 262 6.30 14.53 36.98
C GLY A 262 7.48 15.11 36.19
N LEU A 263 7.23 16.00 35.22
CA LEU A 263 8.28 16.73 34.50
C LEU A 263 8.47 18.13 35.10
N SER A 264 9.72 18.53 35.31
CA SER A 264 10.05 19.91 35.66
C SER A 264 10.10 20.75 34.38
N VAL A 265 8.95 21.30 33.99
CA VAL A 265 8.78 22.13 32.78
C VAL A 265 8.22 23.52 33.13
N ASP A 266 8.85 24.55 32.58
CA ASP A 266 8.51 25.97 32.60
C ASP A 266 7.78 26.32 31.28
N PRO A 267 6.58 26.90 31.34
CA PRO A 267 5.82 27.31 30.15
C PRO A 267 6.51 28.35 29.26
N LYS A 268 7.59 28.99 29.73
CA LYS A 268 8.37 29.98 28.97
C LYS A 268 9.55 29.38 28.20
N MET A 269 9.87 28.10 28.38
CA MET A 269 10.99 27.44 27.71
C MET A 269 10.53 26.46 26.62
N ASN A 270 11.43 26.23 25.65
CA ASN A 270 11.26 25.18 24.65
C ASN A 270 12.00 23.92 25.13
N TYR A 271 11.40 22.75 24.88
CA TYR A 271 11.93 21.46 25.30
C TYR A 271 12.26 20.58 24.11
N ALA A 272 13.30 19.76 24.29
CA ALA A 272 13.63 18.70 23.35
C ALA A 272 12.74 17.48 23.62
N VAL A 273 12.10 16.96 22.57
CA VAL A 273 11.41 15.67 22.61
C VAL A 273 12.06 14.71 21.65
N ARG A 274 12.22 13.46 22.08
CA ARG A 274 12.70 12.36 21.22
C ARG A 274 11.83 11.13 21.39
N GLY A 275 11.78 10.31 20.36
CA GLY A 275 11.04 9.05 20.36
C GLY A 275 10.91 8.49 18.95
N ILE A 276 10.43 7.26 18.85
CA ILE A 276 10.20 6.59 17.58
C ILE A 276 8.75 6.83 17.17
N ASN A 277 8.52 7.32 15.96
CA ASN A 277 7.20 7.76 15.47
C ASN A 277 6.91 7.21 14.07
N PHE A 278 5.71 6.67 13.88
CA PHE A 278 5.19 6.16 12.60
C PHE A 278 3.77 6.68 12.32
N LEU A 279 3.41 6.92 11.07
CA LEU A 279 2.06 7.36 10.67
C LEU A 279 1.36 6.36 9.75
N THR A 280 0.18 5.88 10.15
CA THR A 280 -0.56 4.79 9.47
C THR A 280 -1.39 5.20 8.24
N CYS A 281 -0.97 6.18 7.45
CA CYS A 281 -1.72 6.60 6.28
C CYS A 281 -0.83 6.82 5.06
N GLU A 282 -1.48 6.92 3.90
CA GLU A 282 -0.84 7.25 2.63
C GLU A 282 -0.59 8.77 2.54
N PRO A 283 0.61 9.22 2.14
CA PRO A 283 0.85 10.61 1.75
C PRO A 283 0.10 10.97 0.45
N ILE A 284 -0.24 12.25 0.30
CA ILE A 284 -0.84 12.88 -0.91
C ILE A 284 0.22 13.00 -2.01
#